data_AF-A0A7L1WM35-F1
#
_entry.id   AF-A0A7L1WM35-F1
#
_cell.length_a   1.000
_cell.length_b   1.000
_cell.length_c   1.000
_cell.angle_alpha   90.00
_cell.angle_beta   90.00
_cell.angle_gamma   90.00
#
_symmetry.space_group_name_H-M   'P 1'
#
loop_
_entity.id
_entity.type
_entity.pdbx_description
1 polymer ?
#
loop_
_entity_poly.entity_id
_entity_poly.type
_entity_poly.pdbx_seq_one_letter_code
_entity_poly.pdbx_strand_id
1 'polypeptide(L)'
;FAAQRHVLTYMEDAVCQLLENREDISQYGIARFFTEYFNSVRQGTHILFREFSFVQATPHNRASFLRTFWRCFRTVGKNGGKNLLTAQEYHCLLQLLCPDFPMELTQKAARIVLMDDAMDCLMSFSDFLFAFQIQFYYSEFLESVAAIYQDLLAGKNPNTVIVPTSSSGQHRQRQPPNDCNPLEGVEASLFYQCLESLCDRSKYSCPPSALVKEMLSSVQRMTFYGFLMALAKDQGINRALGALPDKGDLFLDPAMDEELEKLVAQVSGLSVSGPASSSADTVNMPVRNSPRINSPWKPLHHRRKMDAESEGSNEETDSSEN
;
A
#
# COMPACT_ATOMS: atom_id res chain seq x y z
N PHE A 1 -21.07 6.82 3.86
CA PHE A 1 -21.13 5.40 4.26
C PHE A 1 -19.79 4.79 4.68
N ALA A 2 -18.63 5.25 4.18
CA ALA A 2 -17.31 4.82 4.70
C ALA A 2 -16.92 5.41 6.08
N ALA A 3 -17.61 6.48 6.54
CA ALA A 3 -17.23 7.20 7.76
C ALA A 3 -17.59 6.47 9.06
N GLN A 4 -18.71 5.74 9.16
CA GLN A 4 -19.13 5.25 10.49
C GLN A 4 -18.29 4.10 11.06
N ARG A 5 -17.63 3.27 10.24
CA ARG A 5 -16.86 2.11 10.74
C ARG A 5 -15.40 2.43 11.05
N HIS A 6 -14.80 3.40 10.34
CA HIS A 6 -13.36 3.70 10.47
C HIS A 6 -13.08 4.99 11.23
N VAL A 7 -14.10 5.79 11.55
CA VAL A 7 -13.93 6.97 12.43
C VAL A 7 -13.37 6.59 13.79
N LEU A 8 -13.72 5.41 14.33
CA LEU A 8 -13.14 4.93 15.58
C LEU A 8 -11.62 4.75 15.47
N THR A 9 -11.13 4.15 14.39
CA THR A 9 -9.68 4.01 14.13
C THR A 9 -8.96 5.36 14.15
N TYR A 10 -9.57 6.39 13.55
CA TYR A 10 -9.00 7.74 13.53
C TYR A 10 -9.11 8.46 14.87
N MET A 11 -10.20 8.26 15.60
CA MET A 11 -10.38 8.83 16.93
C MET A 11 -9.40 8.22 17.94
N GLU A 12 -9.26 6.90 17.93
CA GLU A 12 -8.30 6.18 18.78
C GLU A 12 -6.87 6.65 18.48
N ASP A 13 -6.51 6.71 17.21
CA ASP A 13 -5.20 7.21 16.79
C ASP A 13 -4.95 8.66 17.21
N ALA A 14 -5.91 9.56 16.96
CA ALA A 14 -5.80 10.96 17.37
C ALA A 14 -5.63 11.10 18.89
N VAL A 15 -6.36 10.31 19.68
CA VAL A 15 -6.24 10.32 21.15
C VAL A 15 -4.89 9.78 21.59
N CYS A 16 -4.40 8.67 21.01
CA CYS A 16 -3.07 8.14 21.32
C CYS A 16 -1.99 9.20 21.07
N GLN A 17 -2.02 9.85 19.90
CA GLN A 17 -1.06 10.90 19.56
C GLN A 17 -1.15 12.13 20.47
N LEU A 18 -2.37 12.50 20.88
CA LEU A 18 -2.59 13.57 21.84
C LEU A 18 -1.95 13.26 23.21
N LEU A 19 -2.09 12.02 23.67
CA LEU A 19 -1.57 11.59 24.97
C LEU A 19 -0.04 11.52 24.97
N GLU A 20 0.55 11.03 23.88
CA GLU A 20 2.01 10.94 23.72
C GLU A 20 2.70 12.29 23.59
N ASN A 21 2.03 13.29 22.99
CA ASN A 21 2.58 14.62 22.75
C ASN A 21 1.85 15.70 23.57
N ARG A 22 1.33 15.32 24.74
CA ARG A 22 0.44 16.16 25.56
C ARG A 22 1.05 17.53 25.88
N GLU A 23 2.34 17.57 26.20
CA GLU A 23 3.04 18.80 26.58
C GLU A 23 3.08 19.79 25.40
N ASP A 24 3.52 19.34 24.22
CA ASP A 24 3.58 20.12 22.98
C ASP A 24 2.18 20.59 22.54
N ILE A 25 1.18 19.70 22.61
CA ILE A 25 -0.18 19.98 22.13
C ILE A 25 -0.96 20.88 23.10
N SER A 26 -0.71 20.79 24.41
CA SER A 26 -1.37 21.65 25.40
C SER A 26 -1.09 23.14 25.17
N GLN A 27 0.06 23.48 24.56
CA GLN A 27 0.42 24.85 24.19
C GLN A 27 -0.33 25.35 22.95
N TYR A 28 -0.66 24.46 22.00
CA TYR A 28 -1.34 24.79 20.74
C TYR A 28 -2.88 24.69 20.82
N GLY A 29 -3.40 23.97 21.82
CA GLY A 29 -4.82 23.78 22.07
C GLY A 29 -5.38 22.49 21.48
N ILE A 30 -6.07 21.71 22.31
CA ILE A 30 -6.60 20.38 21.96
C ILE A 30 -7.58 20.43 20.78
N ALA A 31 -8.47 21.43 20.75
CA ALA A 31 -9.44 21.58 19.66
C ALA A 31 -8.76 21.83 18.30
N ARG A 32 -7.66 22.59 18.31
CA ARG A 32 -6.86 22.85 17.12
C ARG A 32 -6.16 21.58 16.64
N PHE A 33 -5.58 20.81 17.56
CA PHE A 33 -4.98 19.51 17.24
C PHE A 33 -5.95 18.58 16.52
N PHE A 34 -7.15 18.35 17.07
CA PHE A 34 -8.15 17.49 16.42
C PHE A 34 -8.57 18.05 15.05
N THR A 35 -8.71 19.37 14.93
CA THR A 35 -9.04 20.02 13.66
C THR A 35 -7.96 19.76 12.61
N GLU A 36 -6.69 19.93 12.96
CA GLU A 36 -5.55 19.68 12.06
C GLU A 36 -5.42 18.19 11.72
N TYR A 37 -5.58 17.29 12.70
CA TYR A 37 -5.59 15.85 12.49
C TYR A 37 -6.67 15.42 11.48
N PHE A 38 -7.92 15.79 11.71
CA PHE A 38 -9.00 15.38 10.80
C PHE A 38 -8.95 16.09 9.45
N ASN A 39 -8.36 17.27 9.36
CA ASN A 39 -8.02 17.89 8.07
C ASN A 39 -6.96 17.08 7.32
N SER A 40 -5.92 16.60 8.02
CA SER A 40 -4.90 15.71 7.47
C SER A 40 -5.52 14.39 6.98
N VAL A 41 -6.41 13.77 7.77
CA VAL A 41 -7.16 12.58 7.36
C VAL A 41 -7.99 12.85 6.11
N ARG A 42 -8.74 13.95 6.07
CA ARG A 42 -9.55 14.33 4.91
C ARG A 42 -8.70 14.54 3.65
N GLN A 43 -7.50 15.10 3.79
CA GLN A 43 -6.56 15.34 2.69
C GLN A 43 -5.75 14.10 2.30
N GLY A 44 -5.71 13.07 3.15
CA GLY A 44 -4.94 11.85 2.94
C GLY A 44 -3.45 11.98 3.25
N THR A 45 -3.03 13.01 3.99
CA THR A 45 -1.61 13.24 4.36
C THR A 45 -1.23 12.62 5.70
N HIS A 46 -2.21 12.12 6.46
CA HIS A 46 -2.04 11.46 7.76
C HIS A 46 -1.29 10.14 7.73
N ILE A 47 -1.03 9.58 6.54
CA ILE A 47 -0.34 8.29 6.36
C ILE A 47 1.18 8.40 6.34
N LEU A 48 1.74 9.61 6.26
CA LEU A 48 3.18 9.82 6.13
C LEU A 48 3.91 9.44 7.43
N PHE A 49 5.00 8.67 7.32
CA PHE A 49 5.84 8.25 8.44
C PHE A 49 5.08 7.48 9.53
N ARG A 50 4.06 6.72 9.12
CA ARG A 50 3.28 5.84 9.98
C ARG A 50 3.76 4.40 9.82
N GLU A 51 3.53 3.59 10.85
CA GLU A 51 3.74 2.14 10.77
C GLU A 51 2.77 1.50 9.77
N PHE A 52 3.21 0.42 9.15
CA PHE A 52 2.45 -0.31 8.14
C PHE A 52 1.10 -0.79 8.67
N SER A 53 1.04 -1.18 9.94
CA SER A 53 -0.19 -1.54 10.66
C SER A 53 -1.28 -0.48 10.54
N PHE A 54 -0.93 0.80 10.67
CA PHE A 54 -1.83 1.93 10.50
C PHE A 54 -2.14 2.20 9.03
N VAL A 55 -1.12 2.16 8.17
CA VAL A 55 -1.27 2.44 6.73
C VAL A 55 -2.25 1.45 6.08
N GLN A 56 -2.25 0.18 6.48
CA GLN A 56 -3.16 -0.83 5.95
C GLN A 56 -4.53 -0.89 6.65
N ALA A 57 -4.73 -0.18 7.77
CA ALA A 57 -5.87 -0.41 8.67
C ALA A 57 -7.24 -0.10 8.05
N THR A 58 -7.32 0.83 7.11
CA THR A 58 -8.58 1.26 6.52
C THR A 58 -8.46 1.42 5.00
N PRO A 59 -9.56 1.28 4.25
CA PRO A 59 -9.55 1.55 2.81
C PRO A 59 -9.08 2.97 2.47
N HIS A 60 -9.44 3.96 3.30
CA HIS A 60 -9.02 5.34 3.09
C HIS A 60 -7.51 5.53 3.34
N ASN A 61 -6.93 4.84 4.33
CA ASN A 61 -5.47 4.86 4.55
C ASN A 61 -4.72 4.25 3.37
N ARG A 62 -5.18 3.09 2.89
CA ARG A 62 -4.60 2.42 1.71
C ARG A 62 -4.63 3.30 0.47
N ALA A 63 -5.79 3.89 0.16
CA ALA A 63 -5.95 4.81 -0.98
C ALA A 63 -5.07 6.07 -0.83
N SER A 64 -4.99 6.62 0.38
CA SER A 64 -4.16 7.79 0.67
C SER A 64 -2.67 7.49 0.50
N PHE A 65 -2.23 6.30 0.91
CA PHE A 65 -0.86 5.84 0.73
C PHE A 65 -0.51 5.62 -0.74
N LEU A 66 -1.40 4.95 -1.50
CA LEU A 66 -1.23 4.78 -2.95
C LEU A 66 -1.09 6.12 -3.67
N ARG A 67 -1.96 7.09 -3.34
CA ARG A 67 -1.91 8.43 -3.93
C ARG A 67 -0.62 9.17 -3.57
N THR A 68 -0.17 9.05 -2.33
CA THR A 68 1.08 9.68 -1.86
C THR A 68 2.30 9.05 -2.54
N PHE A 69 2.37 7.72 -2.61
CA PHE A 69 3.42 7.00 -3.34
C PHE A 69 3.49 7.43 -4.80
N TRP A 70 2.34 7.48 -5.48
CA TRP A 70 2.25 7.99 -6.84
C TRP A 70 2.78 9.43 -6.96
N ARG A 71 2.32 10.35 -6.11
CA ARG A 71 2.75 11.76 -6.16
C ARG A 71 4.26 11.93 -5.94
N CYS A 72 4.83 11.21 -4.97
CA CYS A 72 6.24 11.31 -4.63
C CYS A 72 7.15 10.76 -5.73
N PHE A 73 6.74 9.68 -6.40
CA PHE A 73 7.64 8.92 -7.27
C PHE A 73 7.21 8.87 -8.74
N ARG A 74 6.13 9.53 -9.17
CA ARG A 74 5.71 9.54 -10.59
C ARG A 74 6.80 10.01 -11.54
N THR A 75 7.68 10.89 -11.11
CA THR A 75 8.80 11.41 -11.91
C THR A 75 9.84 10.33 -12.23
N VAL A 76 9.95 9.29 -11.41
CA VAL A 76 10.82 8.12 -11.65
C VAL A 76 10.50 7.49 -13.01
N GLY A 77 9.21 7.40 -13.39
CA GLY A 77 8.77 6.86 -14.68
C GLY A 77 8.74 7.87 -15.84
N LYS A 78 8.85 9.18 -15.57
CA LYS A 78 8.62 10.26 -16.55
C LYS A 78 9.70 10.37 -17.64
N ASN A 79 10.92 9.90 -17.38
CA ASN A 79 12.06 9.97 -18.32
C ASN A 79 12.08 8.86 -19.40
N GLY A 80 10.91 8.39 -19.84
CA GLY A 80 10.77 7.61 -21.07
C GLY A 80 11.23 6.15 -20.99
N GLY A 81 10.65 5.35 -20.10
CA GLY A 81 10.73 3.87 -20.15
C GLY A 81 12.10 3.26 -19.84
N LYS A 82 13.15 4.06 -19.60
CA LYS A 82 14.49 3.56 -19.21
C LYS A 82 14.63 3.24 -17.73
N ASN A 83 13.82 3.87 -16.88
CA ASN A 83 13.83 3.62 -15.44
C ASN A 83 12.86 2.49 -15.12
N LEU A 84 13.20 1.30 -15.58
CA LEU A 84 12.60 0.08 -15.08
C LEU A 84 13.29 -0.26 -13.76
N LEU A 85 12.53 -0.63 -12.75
CA LEU A 85 13.05 -0.97 -11.42
C LEU A 85 12.72 -2.43 -11.10
N THR A 86 13.55 -3.04 -10.28
CA THR A 86 13.28 -4.34 -9.66
C THR A 86 12.21 -4.22 -8.57
N ALA A 87 11.64 -5.35 -8.14
CA ALA A 87 10.76 -5.39 -6.99
C ALA A 87 11.44 -4.84 -5.71
N GLN A 88 12.74 -5.10 -5.54
CA GLN A 88 13.51 -4.59 -4.40
C GLN A 88 13.64 -3.07 -4.42
N GLU A 89 13.90 -2.46 -5.57
CA GLU A 89 13.99 -1.00 -5.68
C GLU A 89 12.64 -0.33 -5.42
N TYR A 90 11.53 -0.89 -5.92
CA TYR A 90 10.20 -0.41 -5.56
C TYR A 90 9.91 -0.54 -4.07
N HIS A 91 10.36 -1.63 -3.44
CA HIS A 91 10.24 -1.80 -2.00
C HIS A 91 10.99 -0.70 -1.24
N CYS A 92 12.23 -0.38 -1.64
CA CYS A 92 12.98 0.72 -1.06
C CYS A 92 12.24 2.06 -1.18
N LEU A 93 11.60 2.35 -2.32
CA LEU A 93 10.79 3.57 -2.48
C LEU A 93 9.57 3.59 -1.54
N LEU A 94 8.90 2.45 -1.35
CA LEU A 94 7.80 2.32 -0.39
C LEU A 94 8.27 2.57 1.04
N GLN A 95 9.46 2.08 1.39
CA GLN A 95 10.07 2.27 2.72
C GLN A 95 10.43 3.73 3.03
N LEU A 96 10.64 4.57 2.02
CA LEU A 96 10.81 6.02 2.24
C LEU A 96 9.55 6.68 2.82
N LEU A 97 8.37 6.09 2.59
CA LEU A 97 7.09 6.59 3.11
C LEU A 97 6.61 5.83 4.36
N CYS A 98 6.91 4.52 4.43
CA CYS A 98 6.51 3.60 5.49
C CYS A 98 7.68 2.67 5.82
N PRO A 99 8.53 2.99 6.83
CA PRO A 99 9.81 2.30 7.05
C PRO A 99 9.70 0.77 7.23
N ASP A 100 8.61 0.30 7.84
CA ASP A 100 8.28 -1.10 8.11
C ASP A 100 7.38 -1.73 7.04
N PHE A 101 7.28 -1.14 5.85
CA PHE A 101 6.49 -1.71 4.75
C PHE A 101 6.96 -3.14 4.45
N PRO A 102 6.06 -4.12 4.22
CA PRO A 102 6.46 -5.52 4.02
C PRO A 102 6.87 -5.83 2.58
N MET A 103 7.98 -6.54 2.40
CA MET A 103 8.46 -6.98 1.08
C MET A 103 7.48 -7.93 0.39
N GLU A 104 6.72 -8.71 1.15
CA GLU A 104 5.75 -9.67 0.61
C GLU A 104 4.71 -9.01 -0.31
N LEU A 105 4.21 -7.82 0.04
CA LEU A 105 3.24 -7.11 -0.81
C LEU A 105 3.87 -6.62 -2.10
N THR A 106 5.12 -6.16 -2.04
CA THR A 106 5.87 -5.75 -3.22
C THR A 106 6.12 -6.93 -4.16
N GLN A 107 6.49 -8.09 -3.61
CA GLN A 107 6.69 -9.32 -4.38
C GLN A 107 5.38 -9.83 -4.99
N LYS A 108 4.27 -9.82 -4.24
CA LYS A 108 2.95 -10.19 -4.77
C LYS A 108 2.54 -9.27 -5.93
N ALA A 109 2.74 -7.96 -5.80
CA ALA A 109 2.51 -7.03 -6.90
C ALA A 109 3.42 -7.30 -8.10
N ALA A 110 4.68 -7.65 -7.85
CA ALA A 110 5.61 -7.99 -8.92
C ALA A 110 5.21 -9.26 -9.70
N ARG A 111 4.70 -10.29 -9.02
CA ARG A 111 4.16 -11.52 -9.65
C ARG A 111 2.91 -11.28 -10.50
N ILE A 112 2.18 -10.18 -10.27
CA ILE A 112 1.07 -9.82 -11.15
C ILE A 112 1.60 -9.34 -12.51
N VAL A 113 2.76 -8.70 -12.54
CA VAL A 113 3.34 -8.09 -13.76
C VAL A 113 4.31 -9.04 -14.47
N LEU A 114 5.13 -9.74 -13.69
CA LEU A 114 6.22 -10.62 -14.13
C LEU A 114 5.77 -12.08 -14.04
N MET A 115 6.36 -12.94 -14.85
CA MET A 115 6.18 -14.39 -14.73
C MET A 115 6.95 -14.92 -13.51
N ASP A 116 6.54 -16.05 -12.93
CA ASP A 116 7.09 -16.60 -11.68
C ASP A 116 8.61 -16.86 -11.74
N ASP A 117 9.16 -17.12 -12.92
CA ASP A 117 10.58 -17.36 -13.21
C ASP A 117 11.39 -16.07 -13.49
N ALA A 118 10.73 -14.92 -13.51
CA ALA A 118 11.28 -13.63 -13.93
C ALA A 118 11.21 -12.56 -12.83
N MET A 119 11.22 -12.96 -11.56
CA MET A 119 11.00 -12.03 -10.43
C MET A 119 12.10 -10.99 -10.20
N ASP A 120 13.30 -11.24 -10.75
CA ASP A 120 14.41 -10.29 -10.74
C ASP A 120 14.40 -9.35 -11.96
N CYS A 121 13.40 -9.49 -12.85
CA CYS A 121 13.26 -8.61 -14.00
C CYS A 121 12.78 -7.22 -13.61
N LEU A 122 13.14 -6.27 -14.46
CA LEU A 122 12.78 -4.89 -14.30
C LEU A 122 11.34 -4.65 -14.78
N MET A 123 10.62 -3.79 -14.09
CA MET A 123 9.23 -3.43 -14.37
C MET A 123 9.04 -1.92 -14.45
N SER A 124 8.06 -1.51 -15.24
CA SER A 124 7.73 -0.09 -15.40
C SER A 124 6.99 0.43 -14.17
N PHE A 125 7.14 1.73 -13.89
CA PHE A 125 6.42 2.38 -12.80
C PHE A 125 4.90 2.21 -12.94
N SER A 126 4.37 2.33 -14.17
CA SER A 126 2.94 2.16 -14.40
C SER A 126 2.46 0.76 -14.10
N ASP A 127 3.16 -0.26 -14.59
CA ASP A 127 2.70 -1.64 -14.43
C ASP A 127 2.82 -2.09 -12.98
N PHE A 128 3.93 -1.75 -12.30
CA PHE A 128 4.07 -1.98 -10.86
C PHE A 128 2.97 -1.27 -10.07
N LEU A 129 2.72 0.01 -10.34
CA LEU A 129 1.81 0.82 -9.53
C LEU A 129 0.36 0.32 -9.60
N PHE A 130 -0.14 -0.08 -10.78
CA PHE A 130 -1.49 -0.62 -10.89
C PHE A 130 -1.61 -2.04 -10.32
N ALA A 131 -0.58 -2.88 -10.49
CA ALA A 131 -0.53 -4.18 -9.83
C ALA A 131 -0.51 -4.03 -8.30
N PHE A 132 0.32 -3.11 -7.79
CA PHE A 132 0.43 -2.79 -6.38
C PHE A 132 -0.87 -2.23 -5.82
N GLN A 133 -1.57 -1.36 -6.56
CA GLN A 133 -2.88 -0.86 -6.18
C GLN A 133 -3.86 -2.00 -5.91
N ILE A 134 -3.98 -2.97 -6.82
CA ILE A 134 -4.87 -4.11 -6.64
C ILE A 134 -4.41 -4.98 -5.46
N GLN A 135 -3.12 -5.30 -5.41
CA GLN A 135 -2.56 -6.18 -4.38
C GLN A 135 -2.68 -5.61 -2.96
N PHE A 136 -2.49 -4.30 -2.82
CA PHE A 136 -2.49 -3.61 -1.53
C PHE A 136 -3.89 -3.20 -1.08
N TYR A 137 -4.70 -2.64 -1.98
CA TYR A 137 -6.03 -2.14 -1.61
C TYR A 137 -7.01 -3.26 -1.31
N TYR A 138 -7.00 -4.32 -2.12
CA TYR A 138 -7.91 -5.46 -2.05
C TYR A 138 -7.30 -6.70 -1.39
N SER A 139 -6.29 -6.56 -0.52
CA SER A 139 -5.52 -7.67 0.03
C SER A 139 -6.39 -8.82 0.58
N GLU A 140 -7.37 -8.52 1.44
CA GLU A 140 -8.24 -9.55 2.05
C GLU A 140 -9.17 -10.21 1.02
N PHE A 141 -9.61 -9.45 0.03
CA PHE A 141 -10.38 -9.99 -1.08
C PHE A 141 -9.54 -10.98 -1.88
N LEU A 142 -8.30 -10.62 -2.22
CA LEU A 142 -7.41 -11.47 -3.02
C LEU A 142 -6.99 -12.75 -2.27
N GLU A 143 -6.80 -12.69 -0.96
CA GLU A 143 -6.56 -13.87 -0.13
C GLU A 143 -7.74 -14.85 -0.20
N SER A 144 -8.96 -14.33 -0.10
CA SER A 144 -10.19 -15.14 -0.20
C SER A 144 -10.38 -15.69 -1.63
N VAL A 145 -10.07 -14.90 -2.65
CA VAL A 145 -10.12 -15.33 -4.06
C VAL A 145 -9.10 -16.43 -4.33
N ALA A 146 -7.89 -16.33 -3.78
CA ALA A 146 -6.86 -17.36 -3.92
C ALA A 146 -7.34 -18.69 -3.34
N ALA A 147 -7.98 -18.67 -2.17
CA ALA A 147 -8.56 -19.88 -1.57
C ALA A 147 -9.65 -20.51 -2.46
N ILE A 148 -10.56 -19.69 -2.99
CA ILE A 148 -11.61 -20.14 -3.93
C ILE A 148 -10.97 -20.76 -5.18
N TYR A 149 -9.96 -20.10 -5.75
CA TYR A 149 -9.29 -20.58 -6.95
C TYR A 149 -8.61 -21.94 -6.71
N GLN A 150 -7.94 -22.12 -5.57
CA GLN A 150 -7.32 -23.40 -5.20
C GLN A 150 -8.36 -24.50 -4.97
N ASP A 151 -9.50 -24.18 -4.35
CA ASP A 151 -10.59 -25.13 -4.17
C ASP A 151 -11.18 -25.60 -5.51
N LEU A 152 -11.35 -24.68 -6.46
CA LEU A 152 -11.80 -24.99 -7.82
C LEU A 152 -10.79 -25.85 -8.59
N LEU A 153 -9.49 -25.55 -8.47
CA LEU A 153 -8.43 -26.41 -9.03
C LEU A 153 -8.43 -27.81 -8.43
N ALA A 154 -8.72 -27.93 -7.14
CA ALA A 154 -8.88 -29.22 -6.46
C ALA A 154 -10.19 -29.94 -6.81
N GLY A 155 -11.02 -29.39 -7.70
CA GLY A 155 -12.29 -29.97 -8.14
C GLY A 155 -13.45 -29.80 -7.16
N LYS A 156 -13.32 -28.97 -6.12
CA LYS A 156 -14.42 -28.65 -5.21
C LYS A 156 -15.36 -27.67 -5.89
N ASN A 157 -16.48 -28.16 -6.40
CA ASN A 157 -17.52 -27.31 -6.97
C ASN A 157 -18.54 -26.93 -5.86
N PRO A 158 -18.97 -25.65 -5.76
CA PRO A 158 -20.04 -25.25 -4.84
C PRO A 158 -21.35 -26.04 -5.04
N ASN A 159 -21.56 -26.63 -6.21
CA ASN A 159 -22.71 -27.46 -6.54
C ASN A 159 -22.49 -28.97 -6.25
N THR A 160 -21.34 -29.37 -5.69
CA THR A 160 -21.09 -30.77 -5.36
C THR A 160 -21.88 -31.16 -4.10
N VAL A 161 -22.99 -31.87 -4.30
CA VAL A 161 -23.74 -32.53 -3.22
C VAL A 161 -22.93 -33.74 -2.75
N ILE A 162 -22.31 -33.66 -1.57
CA ILE A 162 -21.68 -34.82 -0.92
C ILE A 162 -22.79 -35.64 -0.28
N VAL A 163 -23.24 -36.68 -0.98
CA VAL A 163 -24.18 -37.66 -0.43
C VAL A 163 -23.39 -38.59 0.50
N PRO A 164 -23.79 -38.76 1.78
CA PRO A 164 -23.18 -39.77 2.64
C PRO A 164 -23.62 -41.15 2.15
N THR A 165 -22.85 -41.78 1.26
CA THR A 165 -23.06 -43.19 0.93
C THR A 165 -22.42 -44.04 2.01
N SER A 166 -23.26 -44.70 2.83
CA SER A 166 -22.85 -45.70 3.81
C SER A 166 -21.94 -46.74 3.15
N SER A 167 -20.78 -46.95 3.75
CA SER A 167 -19.72 -47.83 3.27
C SER A 167 -20.18 -49.29 3.18
N SER A 168 -20.41 -49.78 1.96
CA SER A 168 -20.26 -51.20 1.64
C SER A 168 -18.97 -51.37 0.85
N GLY A 169 -18.02 -52.07 1.45
CA GLY A 169 -16.67 -52.22 0.94
C GLY A 169 -16.64 -52.78 -0.49
N GLN A 170 -15.98 -52.04 -1.38
CA GLN A 170 -15.10 -52.58 -2.40
C GLN A 170 -14.15 -51.47 -2.81
N HIS A 171 -12.88 -51.67 -2.48
CA HIS A 171 -11.76 -50.80 -2.82
C HIS A 171 -11.59 -50.84 -4.35
N ARG A 172 -12.36 -50.00 -5.07
CA ARG A 172 -11.97 -49.62 -6.43
C ARG A 172 -10.79 -48.67 -6.29
N GLN A 173 -9.62 -49.19 -6.65
CA GLN A 173 -8.42 -48.39 -6.89
C GLN A 173 -8.82 -47.10 -7.60
N ARG A 174 -8.56 -45.95 -6.97
CA ARG A 174 -8.54 -44.67 -7.67
C ARG A 174 -7.55 -44.83 -8.82
N GLN A 175 -8.06 -44.77 -10.04
CA GLN A 175 -7.20 -44.62 -11.21
C GLN A 175 -6.31 -43.38 -10.98
N PRO A 176 -5.01 -43.45 -11.31
CA PRO A 176 -4.20 -42.24 -11.39
C PRO A 176 -4.89 -41.26 -12.36
N PRO A 177 -4.79 -39.94 -12.12
CA PRO A 177 -5.45 -38.96 -12.97
C PRO A 177 -4.95 -39.18 -14.40
N ASN A 178 -5.89 -39.58 -15.26
CA ASN A 178 -5.65 -39.83 -16.66
C ASN A 178 -5.09 -38.54 -17.28
N ASP A 179 -4.03 -38.66 -18.07
CA ASP A 179 -3.37 -37.60 -18.82
C ASP A 179 -4.36 -36.94 -19.80
N CYS A 180 -5.19 -36.03 -19.30
CA CYS A 180 -5.84 -35.01 -20.08
C CYS A 180 -5.00 -33.76 -19.89
N ASN A 181 -4.43 -33.22 -20.97
CA ASN A 181 -3.77 -31.90 -20.98
C ASN A 181 -4.52 -30.97 -20.03
N PRO A 182 -3.91 -30.55 -18.90
CA PRO A 182 -4.60 -29.63 -18.01
C PRO A 182 -4.75 -28.34 -18.81
N LEU A 183 -5.96 -28.07 -19.30
CA LEU A 183 -6.29 -26.73 -19.78
C LEU A 183 -6.00 -25.80 -18.61
N GLU A 184 -4.95 -25.00 -18.72
CA GLU A 184 -4.43 -24.18 -17.64
C GLU A 184 -5.54 -23.29 -17.07
N GLY A 185 -5.71 -23.25 -15.75
CA GLY A 185 -6.70 -22.39 -15.08
C GLY A 185 -8.01 -23.07 -14.65
N VAL A 186 -8.98 -22.26 -14.24
CA VAL A 186 -10.34 -22.68 -13.83
C VAL A 186 -11.38 -22.13 -14.82
N GLU A 187 -12.57 -22.73 -14.87
CA GLU A 187 -13.70 -22.19 -15.67
C GLU A 187 -14.13 -20.83 -15.12
N ALA A 188 -14.12 -19.80 -15.97
CA ALA A 188 -14.36 -18.42 -15.57
C ALA A 188 -15.79 -18.19 -15.06
N SER A 189 -16.78 -18.92 -15.61
CA SER A 189 -18.18 -18.83 -15.19
C SER A 189 -18.40 -19.36 -13.77
N LEU A 190 -17.82 -20.52 -13.44
CA LEU A 190 -17.86 -21.09 -12.09
C LEU A 190 -17.07 -20.23 -11.10
N PHE A 191 -15.92 -19.72 -11.53
CA PHE A 191 -15.14 -18.80 -10.72
C PHE A 191 -15.92 -17.53 -10.38
N TYR A 192 -16.56 -16.89 -11.36
CA TYR A 192 -17.39 -15.70 -11.13
C TYR A 192 -18.53 -15.96 -10.14
N GLN A 193 -19.24 -17.10 -10.24
CA GLN A 193 -20.31 -17.44 -9.29
C GLN A 193 -19.82 -17.47 -7.84
N CYS A 194 -18.63 -18.04 -7.61
CA CYS A 194 -18.01 -18.03 -6.28
C CYS A 194 -17.62 -16.61 -5.83
N LEU A 195 -17.13 -15.78 -6.75
CA LEU A 195 -16.76 -14.38 -6.47
C LEU A 195 -17.97 -13.51 -6.16
N GLU A 196 -19.07 -13.66 -6.88
CA GLU A 196 -20.32 -12.94 -6.63
C GLU A 196 -20.81 -13.20 -5.20
N SER A 197 -20.87 -14.48 -4.82
CA SER A 197 -21.22 -14.89 -3.44
C SER A 197 -20.23 -14.36 -2.39
N LEU A 198 -18.96 -14.20 -2.73
CA LEU A 198 -17.94 -13.62 -1.84
C LEU A 198 -18.16 -12.12 -1.62
N CYS A 199 -18.44 -11.37 -2.69
CA CYS A 199 -18.66 -9.93 -2.65
C CYS A 199 -19.91 -9.55 -1.84
N ASP A 200 -20.97 -10.38 -1.88
CA ASP A 200 -22.20 -10.10 -1.13
C ASP A 200 -22.04 -10.23 0.39
N ARG A 201 -21.09 -11.06 0.85
CA ARG A 201 -20.87 -11.35 2.28
C ARG A 201 -19.64 -10.66 2.89
N SER A 202 -18.85 -9.97 2.07
CA SER A 202 -17.57 -9.42 2.51
C SER A 202 -17.73 -8.20 3.43
N LYS A 203 -16.81 -8.06 4.38
CA LYS A 203 -16.71 -6.87 5.25
C LYS A 203 -15.61 -5.91 4.80
N TYR A 204 -14.82 -6.32 3.82
CA TYR A 204 -13.68 -5.62 3.25
C TYR A 204 -14.01 -5.08 1.85
N SER A 205 -13.13 -4.23 1.32
CA SER A 205 -13.31 -3.66 -0.03
C SER A 205 -13.26 -4.75 -1.10
N CYS A 206 -14.16 -4.68 -2.08
CA CYS A 206 -14.18 -5.55 -3.25
C CYS A 206 -14.26 -4.72 -4.54
N PRO A 207 -13.68 -5.19 -5.65
CA PRO A 207 -13.89 -4.56 -6.95
C PRO A 207 -15.38 -4.61 -7.34
N PRO A 208 -15.88 -3.65 -8.15
CA PRO A 208 -17.28 -3.64 -8.55
C PRO A 208 -17.68 -4.94 -9.30
N SER A 209 -18.67 -5.67 -8.77
CA SER A 209 -19.07 -6.98 -9.30
C SER A 209 -19.45 -6.94 -10.79
N ALA A 210 -20.10 -5.85 -11.24
CA ALA A 210 -20.46 -5.67 -12.64
C ALA A 210 -19.25 -5.68 -13.59
N LEU A 211 -18.15 -5.02 -13.20
CA LEU A 211 -16.91 -4.97 -13.99
C LEU A 211 -16.19 -6.30 -13.97
N VAL A 212 -16.16 -6.98 -12.81
CA VAL A 212 -15.60 -8.33 -12.69
C VAL A 212 -16.36 -9.31 -13.59
N LYS A 213 -17.68 -9.20 -13.65
CA LYS A 213 -18.55 -10.03 -14.51
C LYS A 213 -18.22 -9.83 -15.99
N GLU A 214 -18.16 -8.57 -16.41
CA GLU A 214 -17.86 -8.20 -17.79
C GLU A 214 -16.49 -8.75 -18.21
N MET A 215 -15.47 -8.52 -17.38
CA MET A 215 -14.12 -9.03 -17.59
C MET A 215 -14.08 -10.55 -17.76
N LEU A 216 -14.76 -11.30 -16.87
CA LEU A 216 -14.78 -12.77 -16.92
C LEU A 216 -15.68 -13.33 -18.03
N SER A 217 -16.70 -12.58 -18.47
CA SER A 217 -17.63 -13.05 -19.52
C SER A 217 -16.97 -13.28 -20.88
N SER A 218 -15.84 -12.61 -21.13
CA SER A 218 -15.07 -12.70 -22.37
C SER A 218 -14.11 -13.91 -22.42
N VAL A 219 -13.97 -14.65 -21.33
CA VAL A 219 -12.97 -15.70 -21.16
C VAL A 219 -13.63 -17.01 -20.77
N GLN A 220 -13.20 -18.13 -21.36
CA GLN A 220 -13.68 -19.45 -20.95
C GLN A 220 -12.95 -19.98 -19.71
N ARG A 221 -11.62 -19.94 -19.73
CA ARG A 221 -10.74 -20.40 -18.64
C ARG A 221 -9.72 -19.35 -18.26
N MET A 222 -9.44 -19.24 -16.97
CA MET A 222 -8.58 -18.19 -16.44
C MET A 222 -7.63 -18.75 -15.38
N THR A 223 -6.37 -18.35 -15.45
CA THR A 223 -5.38 -18.60 -14.39
C THR A 223 -5.51 -17.55 -13.28
N PHE A 224 -5.05 -17.85 -12.07
CA PHE A 224 -5.12 -16.90 -10.96
C PHE A 224 -4.38 -15.59 -11.27
N TYR A 225 -3.13 -15.67 -11.73
CA TYR A 225 -2.39 -14.46 -12.12
C TYR A 225 -2.95 -13.81 -13.38
N GLY A 226 -3.57 -14.56 -14.30
CA GLY A 226 -4.34 -14.00 -15.41
C GLY A 226 -5.50 -13.13 -14.93
N PHE A 227 -6.21 -13.56 -13.88
CA PHE A 227 -7.26 -12.77 -13.22
C PHE A 227 -6.68 -11.51 -12.57
N LEU A 228 -5.61 -11.62 -11.78
CA LEU A 228 -5.00 -10.46 -11.13
C LEU A 228 -4.48 -9.43 -12.13
N MET A 229 -3.86 -9.90 -13.22
CA MET A 229 -3.39 -9.04 -14.31
C MET A 229 -4.55 -8.33 -14.99
N ALA A 230 -5.66 -9.02 -15.21
CA ALA A 230 -6.87 -8.42 -15.79
C ALA A 230 -7.45 -7.35 -14.87
N LEU A 231 -7.53 -7.60 -13.55
CA LEU A 231 -7.94 -6.59 -12.56
C LEU A 231 -7.02 -5.35 -12.59
N ALA A 232 -5.71 -5.54 -12.66
CA ALA A 232 -4.74 -4.44 -12.66
C ALA A 232 -4.83 -3.58 -13.93
N LYS A 233 -5.18 -4.19 -15.07
CA LYS A 233 -5.29 -3.49 -16.36
C LYS A 233 -6.67 -2.88 -16.62
N ASP A 234 -7.70 -3.29 -15.89
CA ASP A 234 -9.06 -2.80 -16.11
C ASP A 234 -9.23 -1.33 -15.67
N GLN A 235 -9.59 -0.47 -16.63
CA GLN A 235 -9.74 0.96 -16.37
C GLN A 235 -10.95 1.28 -15.48
N GLY A 236 -12.04 0.52 -15.61
CA GLY A 236 -13.24 0.73 -14.80
C GLY A 236 -12.96 0.46 -13.32
N ILE A 237 -12.24 -0.63 -13.03
CA ILE A 237 -11.86 -1.01 -11.66
C ILE A 237 -10.90 0.01 -11.07
N ASN A 238 -9.90 0.43 -11.85
CA ASN A 238 -8.95 1.45 -11.42
C ASN A 238 -9.63 2.79 -11.12
N ARG A 239 -10.59 3.23 -11.95
CA ARG A 239 -11.40 4.43 -11.72
C ARG A 239 -12.33 4.30 -10.51
N ALA A 240 -12.95 3.14 -10.34
CA ALA A 240 -13.85 2.89 -9.21
C ALA A 240 -13.11 2.94 -7.85
N LEU A 241 -11.84 2.50 -7.82
CA LEU A 241 -10.99 2.61 -6.64
C LEU A 241 -10.60 4.08 -6.36
N GLY A 242 -10.26 4.84 -7.40
CA GLY A 242 -10.08 6.30 -7.32
C GLY A 242 -8.86 6.79 -6.52
N ALA A 243 -7.88 5.92 -6.23
CA ALA A 243 -6.64 6.34 -5.60
C ALA A 243 -5.67 7.00 -6.58
N LEU A 244 -5.64 6.51 -7.82
CA LEU A 244 -4.70 6.88 -8.87
C LEU A 244 -5.41 7.52 -10.07
N PRO A 245 -4.72 8.37 -10.86
CA PRO A 245 -5.25 8.87 -12.13
C PRO A 245 -5.32 7.74 -13.18
N ASP A 246 -5.99 8.05 -14.30
CA ASP A 246 -5.99 7.16 -15.47
C ASP A 246 -4.57 6.97 -16.02
N LYS A 247 -4.31 5.82 -16.65
CA LYS A 247 -2.98 5.46 -17.18
C LYS A 247 -2.40 6.51 -18.14
N GLY A 248 -3.25 7.21 -18.91
CA GLY A 248 -2.84 8.28 -19.82
C GLY A 248 -2.32 9.54 -19.12
N ASP A 249 -2.82 9.81 -17.91
CA ASP A 249 -2.50 11.02 -17.13
C ASP A 249 -1.54 10.72 -15.97
N LEU A 250 -1.02 9.50 -15.90
CA LEU A 250 -0.25 9.00 -14.75
C LEU A 250 0.98 9.84 -14.40
N PHE A 251 1.57 10.53 -15.38
CA PHE A 251 2.78 11.32 -15.17
C PHE A 251 2.50 12.82 -15.01
N LEU A 252 1.23 13.22 -14.94
CA LEU A 252 0.79 14.61 -14.84
C LEU A 252 0.21 14.87 -13.44
N ASP A 253 0.77 15.86 -12.73
CA ASP A 253 0.17 16.45 -11.54
C ASP A 253 0.49 17.95 -11.58
N PRO A 254 -0.35 18.74 -12.29
CA PRO A 254 -0.08 20.16 -12.52
C PRO A 254 0.13 20.94 -11.22
N ALA A 255 -0.59 20.60 -10.16
CA ALA A 255 -0.48 21.27 -8.88
C ALA A 255 0.90 21.02 -8.22
N MET A 256 1.36 19.76 -8.21
CA MET A 256 2.69 19.43 -7.69
C MET A 256 3.82 19.91 -8.61
N ASP A 257 3.62 19.87 -9.92
CA ASP A 257 4.58 20.37 -10.91
C ASP A 257 4.79 21.89 -10.72
N GLU A 258 3.71 22.67 -10.55
CA GLU A 258 3.79 24.11 -10.29
C GLU A 258 4.48 24.43 -8.95
N GLU A 259 4.15 23.71 -7.87
CA GLU A 259 4.81 23.90 -6.58
C GLU A 259 6.31 23.57 -6.65
N LEU A 260 6.69 22.50 -7.37
CA LEU A 260 8.09 22.16 -7.56
C LEU A 260 8.84 23.25 -8.35
N GLU A 261 8.22 23.80 -9.40
CA GLU A 261 8.78 24.92 -10.16
C GLU A 261 8.97 26.17 -9.28
N LYS A 262 8.00 26.49 -8.41
CA LYS A 262 8.12 27.59 -7.44
C LYS A 262 9.28 27.35 -6.47
N LEU A 263 9.45 26.14 -5.94
CA LEU A 263 10.55 25.80 -5.05
C LEU A 263 11.91 25.92 -5.76
N VAL A 264 12.02 25.41 -6.99
CA VAL A 264 13.24 25.51 -7.78
C VAL A 264 13.59 26.97 -8.05
N ALA A 265 12.61 27.80 -8.42
CA ALA A 265 12.81 29.24 -8.62
C ALA A 265 13.29 29.95 -7.34
N GLN A 266 12.76 29.58 -6.17
CA GLN A 266 13.21 30.13 -4.88
C GLN A 266 14.64 29.72 -4.54
N VAL A 267 15.03 28.47 -4.82
CA VAL A 267 16.38 27.97 -4.56
C VAL A 267 17.40 28.58 -5.54
N SER A 268 17.06 28.71 -6.82
CA SER A 268 17.92 29.35 -7.82
C SER A 268 18.11 30.85 -7.58
N GLY A 269 17.14 31.52 -6.94
CA GLY A 269 17.26 32.92 -6.52
C GLY A 269 18.22 33.15 -5.34
N LEU A 270 18.67 32.11 -4.64
CA LEU A 270 19.61 32.20 -3.52
C LEU A 270 21.09 32.09 -3.94
N SER A 271 21.37 31.80 -5.22
CA SER A 271 22.72 31.71 -5.76
C SER A 271 23.03 32.88 -6.69
N VAL A 272 23.44 34.03 -6.11
CA VAL A 272 24.60 34.87 -6.48
C VAL A 272 24.71 35.99 -5.43
N SER A 273 25.69 35.89 -4.53
CA SER A 273 26.29 37.05 -3.86
C SER A 273 27.79 36.84 -3.88
N GLY A 274 28.42 37.21 -5.00
CA GLY A 274 29.89 37.35 -5.06
C GLY A 274 30.35 38.55 -4.22
N PRO A 275 31.63 38.62 -3.83
CA PRO A 275 32.10 39.64 -2.91
C PRO A 275 32.26 40.98 -3.65
N ALA A 276 31.44 41.96 -3.28
CA ALA A 276 31.66 43.36 -3.62
C ALA A 276 31.71 44.19 -2.33
N SER A 277 32.83 44.88 -2.17
CA SER A 277 33.19 45.74 -1.06
C SER A 277 32.27 46.95 -0.88
N SER A 278 32.02 47.28 0.40
CA SER A 278 31.74 48.60 1.00
C SER A 278 30.58 49.44 0.44
N SER A 279 29.53 49.63 1.25
CA SER A 279 29.27 50.90 1.96
C SER A 279 27.98 50.77 2.79
N ALA A 280 27.94 51.48 3.91
CA ALA A 280 26.85 51.51 4.87
C ALA A 280 25.50 51.89 4.26
N ASP A 281 24.44 51.19 4.64
CA ASP A 281 23.22 51.81 5.16
C ASP A 281 22.34 50.74 5.82
N THR A 282 22.19 50.90 7.14
CA THR A 282 21.12 50.31 7.93
C THR A 282 19.78 50.83 7.43
N VAL A 283 18.82 49.96 7.12
CA VAL A 283 17.39 50.04 7.51
C VAL A 283 16.55 48.95 6.79
N ASN A 284 15.80 48.21 7.61
CA ASN A 284 14.62 47.39 7.31
C ASN A 284 14.73 46.17 6.38
N MET A 285 15.09 45.03 6.99
CA MET A 285 14.64 43.71 6.53
C MET A 285 13.21 43.44 7.04
N PRO A 286 12.23 43.09 6.20
CA PRO A 286 10.98 42.53 6.70
C PRO A 286 11.28 41.10 7.20
N VAL A 287 11.10 40.87 8.49
CA VAL A 287 11.06 39.51 9.04
C VAL A 287 9.82 38.82 8.48
N ARG A 288 9.98 38.17 7.33
CA ARG A 288 8.97 37.26 6.81
C ARG A 288 9.12 35.97 7.60
N ASN A 289 8.23 35.78 8.57
CA ASN A 289 8.00 34.48 9.19
C ASN A 289 7.63 33.50 8.08
N SER A 290 8.63 32.74 7.61
CA SER A 290 8.38 31.53 6.84
C SER A 290 7.57 30.59 7.74
N PRO A 291 6.39 30.10 7.32
CA PRO A 291 5.76 29.04 8.07
C PRO A 291 6.71 27.85 7.94
N ARG A 292 7.49 27.57 9.00
CA ARG A 292 8.14 26.28 9.14
C ARG A 292 7.03 25.26 9.01
N ILE A 293 7.03 24.50 7.91
CA ILE A 293 6.29 23.25 7.82
C ILE A 293 7.04 22.29 8.75
N ASN A 294 6.90 22.51 10.06
CA ASN A 294 7.11 21.44 11.02
C ASN A 294 5.89 20.54 10.81
N SER A 295 6.10 19.36 10.22
CA SER A 295 5.11 18.29 10.38
C SER A 295 4.93 18.09 11.89
N PRO A 296 3.72 18.28 12.47
CA PRO A 296 3.49 18.03 13.89
C PRO A 296 3.71 16.55 14.25
N TRP A 297 3.74 15.70 13.23
CA TRP A 297 3.72 14.26 13.32
C TRP A 297 5.15 13.75 13.50
N LYS A 298 5.52 13.50 14.75
CA LYS A 298 6.65 12.60 15.04
C LYS A 298 6.22 11.18 14.66
N PRO A 299 7.05 10.41 13.93
CA PRO A 299 6.81 8.99 13.74
C PRO A 299 6.59 8.35 15.12
N LEU A 300 5.59 7.49 15.25
CA LEU A 300 5.46 6.63 16.43
C LEU A 300 6.72 5.74 16.45
N HIS A 301 7.69 6.08 17.30
CA HIS A 301 8.90 5.28 17.40
C HIS A 301 8.57 3.93 18.06
N HIS A 302 9.16 2.88 17.49
CA HIS A 302 9.19 1.50 17.98
C HIS A 302 8.99 1.36 19.50
N ARG A 303 7.99 0.55 19.87
CA ARG A 303 7.98 -0.13 21.17
C ARG A 303 9.32 -0.85 21.32
N ARG A 304 10.25 -0.32 22.14
CA ARG A 304 11.45 -1.07 22.54
C ARG A 304 10.99 -2.43 23.03
N LYS A 305 11.49 -3.49 22.40
CA LYS A 305 11.45 -4.83 22.99
C LYS A 305 12.01 -4.69 24.40
N MET A 306 11.16 -5.02 25.36
CA MET A 306 11.52 -5.12 26.75
C MET A 306 12.31 -6.42 26.86
N ASP A 307 13.63 -6.34 26.70
CA ASP A 307 14.51 -7.43 27.06
C ASP A 307 14.48 -7.50 28.59
N ALA A 308 13.74 -8.49 29.08
CA ALA A 308 13.72 -8.89 30.46
C ALA A 308 14.97 -9.75 30.76
N GLU A 309 15.46 -9.61 31.99
CA GLU A 309 16.43 -10.47 32.68
C GLU A 309 17.91 -10.20 32.28
N SER A 310 18.87 -10.00 33.18
CA SER A 310 19.03 -10.51 34.54
C SER A 310 19.94 -9.60 35.36
N GLU A 311 19.61 -9.45 36.65
CA GLU A 311 20.56 -9.03 37.68
C GLU A 311 21.80 -9.93 37.69
N GLY A 312 22.97 -9.34 37.94
CA GLY A 312 24.24 -10.04 38.09
C GLY A 312 25.19 -9.18 38.90
N SER A 313 25.25 -9.49 40.19
CA SER A 313 25.95 -8.80 41.28
C SER A 313 27.47 -8.76 41.13
N ASN A 314 28.06 -7.73 41.74
CA ASN A 314 29.49 -7.46 41.96
C ASN A 314 30.27 -8.68 42.49
N GLU A 315 31.55 -8.80 42.12
CA GLU A 315 32.66 -9.02 43.08
C GLU A 315 33.97 -8.41 42.57
N GLU A 316 34.64 -7.70 43.48
CA GLU A 316 35.96 -7.09 43.35
C GLU A 316 37.05 -8.18 43.47
N THR A 317 38.10 -8.12 42.66
CA THR A 317 39.40 -8.66 43.06
C THR A 317 40.54 -7.77 42.56
N ASP A 318 41.11 -7.09 43.54
CA ASP A 318 42.44 -6.50 43.59
C ASP A 318 43.52 -7.51 43.15
N SER A 319 44.51 -7.06 42.39
CA SER A 319 45.68 -7.86 42.02
C SER A 319 46.92 -7.04 42.32
N SER A 320 47.46 -7.27 43.50
CA SER A 320 48.77 -6.78 43.94
C SER A 320 49.90 -7.57 43.27
N GLU A 321 50.92 -6.82 42.84
CA GLU A 321 52.24 -7.30 42.41
C GLU A 321 52.99 -8.04 43.54
N ASN A 322 53.91 -8.92 43.10
CA ASN A 322 54.92 -9.75 43.79
C ASN A 322 54.52 -11.14 44.31
#